data_AF-A0A924G483-F1
#
_entry.id   AF-A0A924G483-F1
#
_cell.length_a   1.000
_cell.length_b   1.000
_cell.length_c   1.000
_cell.angle_alpha   90.00
_cell.angle_beta   90.00
_cell.angle_gamma   90.00
#
_symmetry.space_group_name_H-M   'P 1'
#
loop_
_entity.id
_entity.type
_entity.pdbx_description
1 polymer ?
#
loop_
_entity_poly.entity_id
_entity_poly.type
_entity_poly.pdbx_seq_one_letter_code
_entity_poly.pdbx_strand_id
1 'polypeptide(L)'
;VFGRIYIAKEGINAQISVPTTNVELFKSFIYSIEPLNGIRLNIAVDDDGKSFWVLKIKVREKVVADGIEDSSFTMENKGHYVNAEQMNELLKDNETLVIDMRNHYEFEVGHFDKAIEIPSDTFREQLPMAVDMMKGNEQKNIIMYCTGGIRCEKASAYMLHNGFNKVFHLEGGIINYAQQIKQQGLESRFIGKNFVFDNRLGERITEDIIAKCHQCGKPCDDHTNCHNNGCHLLFIQCAACAAIFDGCCSIDCKETIHLPQERQKEIRKGAENGMMIFNKSKVRLRPRLDEMGNEGK
;
A
#
# COMPACT_ATOMS: atom_id res chain seq x y z
N VAL A 1 -9.81 -10.48 18.86
CA VAL A 1 -8.80 -9.78 18.05
C VAL A 1 -8.66 -10.53 16.74
N PHE A 2 -8.86 -9.85 15.61
CA PHE A 2 -8.55 -10.37 14.28
C PHE A 2 -7.42 -9.56 13.67
N GLY A 3 -6.75 -10.05 12.62
CA GLY A 3 -5.65 -9.31 12.03
C GLY A 3 -4.52 -10.16 11.48
N ARG A 4 -3.45 -9.50 11.12
CA ARG A 4 -2.19 -10.11 10.68
C ARG A 4 -1.05 -9.55 11.53
N ILE A 5 -0.28 -10.44 12.12
CA ILE A 5 0.86 -10.11 12.96
C ILE A 5 2.08 -10.83 12.44
N TYR A 6 3.15 -10.08 12.19
CA TYR A 6 4.47 -10.56 11.86
C TYR A 6 5.41 -10.33 13.03
N ILE A 7 6.09 -11.39 13.44
CA ILE A 7 7.10 -11.36 14.49
C ILE A 7 8.41 -11.79 13.86
N ALA A 8 9.45 -11.00 14.06
CA ALA A 8 10.81 -11.29 13.64
C ALA A 8 11.79 -10.90 14.75
N LYS A 9 13.07 -11.28 14.60
CA LYS A 9 14.11 -10.87 15.57
C LYS A 9 14.22 -9.34 15.66
N GLU A 10 13.94 -8.63 14.57
CA GLU A 10 13.97 -7.16 14.51
C GLU A 10 12.71 -6.48 15.08
N GLY A 11 11.70 -7.24 15.53
CA GLY A 11 10.52 -6.67 16.21
C GLY A 11 9.19 -7.25 15.75
N ILE A 12 8.15 -6.41 15.79
CA ILE A 12 6.76 -6.75 15.48
C ILE A 12 6.17 -5.77 14.45
N ASN A 13 5.38 -6.29 13.52
CA ASN A 13 4.54 -5.51 12.62
C ASN A 13 3.13 -6.09 12.63
N ALA A 14 2.13 -5.29 12.95
CA ALA A 14 0.78 -5.76 13.19
C ALA A 14 -0.26 -4.83 12.59
N GLN A 15 -1.29 -5.43 12.00
CA GLN A 15 -2.55 -4.77 11.63
C GLN A 15 -3.66 -5.62 12.21
N ILE A 16 -4.47 -5.06 13.11
CA ILE A 16 -5.45 -5.81 13.89
C ILE A 16 -6.75 -5.02 14.04
N SER A 17 -7.83 -5.77 14.25
CA SER A 17 -9.11 -5.26 14.72
C SER A 17 -9.35 -5.76 16.15
N VAL A 18 -9.63 -4.81 17.03
CA VAL A 18 -9.95 -5.04 18.45
C VAL A 18 -11.32 -4.40 18.71
N PRO A 19 -12.27 -5.10 19.37
CA PRO A 19 -13.52 -4.48 19.77
C PRO A 19 -13.26 -3.22 20.60
N THR A 20 -13.98 -2.13 20.34
CA THR A 20 -13.77 -0.82 20.99
C THR A 20 -13.77 -0.93 22.52
N THR A 21 -14.67 -1.75 23.08
CA THR A 21 -14.77 -2.00 24.53
C THR A 21 -13.51 -2.61 25.14
N ASN A 22 -12.66 -3.23 24.33
CA ASN A 22 -11.45 -3.94 24.76
C ASN A 22 -10.16 -3.21 24.37
N VAL A 23 -10.24 -2.03 23.74
CA VAL A 23 -9.06 -1.28 23.27
C VAL A 23 -8.13 -0.92 24.43
N GLU A 24 -8.66 -0.39 25.53
CA GLU A 24 -7.82 -0.01 26.70
C GLU A 24 -7.18 -1.21 27.38
N LEU A 25 -7.90 -2.34 27.48
CA LEU A 25 -7.34 -3.59 27.99
C LEU A 25 -6.21 -4.09 27.07
N PHE A 26 -6.44 -4.05 25.75
CA PHE A 26 -5.45 -4.44 24.76
C PHE A 26 -4.20 -3.56 24.82
N LYS A 27 -4.38 -2.24 24.87
CA LYS A 27 -3.30 -1.26 25.01
C LYS A 27 -2.50 -1.49 26.28
N SER A 28 -3.17 -1.69 27.41
CA SER A 28 -2.52 -1.99 28.70
C SER A 28 -1.70 -3.28 28.65
N PHE A 29 -2.22 -4.32 27.97
CA PHE A 29 -1.50 -5.57 27.77
C PHE A 29 -0.27 -5.41 26.87
N ILE A 30 -0.38 -4.67 25.76
CA ILE A 30 0.78 -4.41 24.90
C ILE A 30 1.84 -3.61 25.65
N TYR A 31 1.45 -2.61 26.43
CA TYR A 31 2.39 -1.75 27.15
C TYR A 31 3.04 -2.43 28.37
N SER A 32 2.51 -3.55 28.84
CA SER A 32 3.17 -4.36 29.88
C SER A 32 4.35 -5.16 29.35
N ILE A 33 4.46 -5.32 28.03
CA ILE A 33 5.59 -5.96 27.36
C ILE A 33 6.67 -4.89 27.16
N GLU A 34 7.78 -5.00 27.89
CA GLU A 34 8.80 -3.93 27.98
C GLU A 34 9.26 -3.38 26.62
N PRO A 35 9.61 -4.20 25.60
CA PRO A 35 10.00 -3.68 24.29
C PRO A 35 8.88 -2.99 23.49
N LEU A 36 7.62 -3.14 23.92
CA LEU A 36 6.43 -2.58 23.27
C LEU A 36 5.78 -1.47 24.11
N ASN A 37 6.35 -1.14 25.27
CA ASN A 37 5.81 -0.10 26.13
C ASN A 37 5.83 1.26 25.41
N GLY A 38 4.66 1.87 25.29
CA GLY A 38 4.50 3.15 24.57
C GLY A 38 4.55 3.02 23.04
N ILE A 39 4.49 1.82 22.47
CA ILE A 39 4.40 1.67 21.01
C ILE A 39 3.20 2.46 20.48
N ARG A 40 3.43 3.22 19.41
CA ARG A 40 2.37 3.97 18.74
C ARG A 40 1.38 3.01 18.09
N LEU A 41 0.10 3.24 18.39
CA LEU A 41 -1.00 2.52 17.77
C LEU A 41 -1.67 3.45 16.77
N ASN A 42 -1.45 3.20 15.48
CA ASN A 42 -2.15 3.94 14.43
C ASN A 42 -3.60 3.43 14.37
N ILE A 43 -4.57 4.28 14.72
CA ILE A 43 -5.99 3.96 14.57
C ILE A 43 -6.37 4.15 13.09
N ALA A 44 -7.24 3.29 12.55
CA ALA A 44 -7.71 3.41 11.17
C ALA A 44 -8.45 4.75 10.93
N VAL A 45 -8.48 5.21 9.68
CA VAL A 45 -9.21 6.44 9.30
C VAL A 45 -10.72 6.15 9.17
N ASP A 46 -11.05 5.06 8.51
CA ASP A 46 -12.42 4.56 8.33
C ASP A 46 -12.61 3.25 9.11
N ASP A 47 -13.80 2.98 9.66
CA ASP A 47 -14.10 1.69 10.30
C ASP A 47 -15.53 1.24 9.97
N ASP A 48 -15.64 0.12 9.24
CA ASP A 48 -16.91 -0.54 8.91
C ASP A 48 -17.10 -1.86 9.69
N GLY A 49 -16.18 -2.18 10.60
CA GLY A 49 -16.15 -3.41 11.38
C GLY A 49 -15.72 -4.66 10.61
N LYS A 50 -15.26 -4.55 9.36
CA LYS A 50 -15.02 -5.70 8.46
C LYS A 50 -13.58 -5.83 7.95
N SER A 51 -12.58 -5.19 8.57
CA SER A 51 -11.19 -5.24 8.08
C SER A 51 -10.61 -6.66 7.99
N PHE A 52 -10.77 -7.48 9.05
CA PHE A 52 -10.19 -8.82 9.12
C PHE A 52 -11.18 -9.91 9.55
N TRP A 53 -11.14 -11.05 8.85
CA TRP A 53 -11.98 -12.22 9.14
C TRP A 53 -11.37 -13.23 10.11
N VAL A 54 -10.03 -13.26 10.19
CA VAL A 54 -9.28 -14.22 11.02
C VAL A 54 -8.04 -13.55 11.59
N LEU A 55 -7.52 -14.10 12.69
CA LEU A 55 -6.19 -13.76 13.20
C LEU A 55 -5.15 -14.69 12.57
N LYS A 56 -4.12 -14.12 11.94
CA LYS A 56 -2.95 -14.84 11.42
C LYS A 56 -1.69 -14.27 12.04
N ILE A 57 -0.98 -15.10 12.80
CA ILE A 57 0.33 -14.77 13.38
C ILE A 57 1.39 -15.57 12.64
N LYS A 58 2.44 -14.89 12.17
CA LYS A 58 3.49 -15.50 11.36
C LYS A 58 4.85 -15.06 11.89
N VAL A 59 5.69 -16.04 12.23
CA VAL A 59 7.11 -15.80 12.46
C VAL A 59 7.81 -15.63 11.11
N ARG A 60 8.66 -14.62 11.00
CA ARG A 60 9.38 -14.23 9.78
C ARG A 60 10.82 -13.88 10.13
N GLU A 61 11.70 -13.91 9.13
CA GLU A 61 13.07 -13.43 9.29
C GLU A 61 13.13 -11.92 9.49
N LYS A 62 12.27 -11.19 8.76
CA LYS A 62 12.10 -9.73 8.83
C LYS A 62 10.61 -9.38 8.92
N VAL A 63 10.27 -8.30 9.64
CA VAL A 63 8.87 -7.81 9.76
C VAL A 63 8.37 -7.15 8.48
N VAL A 64 9.30 -6.72 7.61
CA VAL A 64 9.07 -6.28 6.23
C VAL A 64 10.19 -6.84 5.37
N ALA A 65 9.84 -7.44 4.23
CA ALA A 65 10.80 -8.03 3.32
C ALA A 65 11.55 -6.95 2.52
N ASP A 66 12.71 -6.52 3.03
CA ASP A 66 13.54 -5.46 2.46
C ASP A 66 14.62 -5.96 1.47
N GLY A 67 14.98 -7.24 1.53
CA GLY A 67 16.10 -7.84 0.80
C GLY A 67 17.45 -7.13 0.94
N ILE A 68 17.67 -6.42 2.05
CA ILE A 68 18.98 -5.89 2.39
C ILE A 68 19.85 -7.03 2.91
N GLU A 69 20.95 -7.31 2.19
CA GLU A 69 21.95 -8.33 2.53
C GLU A 69 23.30 -7.72 2.98
N ASP A 70 23.45 -6.40 2.84
CA ASP A 70 24.64 -5.68 3.29
C ASP A 70 24.79 -5.77 4.80
N SER A 71 25.86 -6.43 5.25
CA SER A 71 26.16 -6.62 6.67
C SER A 71 26.55 -5.32 7.40
N SER A 72 26.90 -4.26 6.66
CA SER A 72 27.21 -2.95 7.24
C SER A 72 25.97 -2.07 7.47
N PHE A 73 24.82 -2.45 6.90
CA PHE A 73 23.57 -1.72 7.09
C PHE A 73 23.07 -1.86 8.53
N THR A 74 22.64 -0.74 9.11
CA THR A 74 22.05 -0.68 10.45
C THR A 74 20.78 0.17 10.46
N MET A 75 19.81 -0.25 11.29
CA MET A 75 18.58 0.49 11.55
C MET A 75 18.76 1.59 12.61
N GLU A 76 19.95 1.71 13.23
CA GLU A 76 20.24 2.71 14.26
C GLU A 76 20.23 4.14 13.71
N ASN A 77 20.62 4.32 12.45
CA ASN A 77 20.58 5.61 11.76
C ASN A 77 19.40 5.66 10.81
N LYS A 78 18.37 6.43 11.17
CA LYS A 78 17.14 6.61 10.38
C LYS A 78 16.89 8.08 10.12
N GLY A 79 16.05 8.35 9.12
CA GLY A 79 15.69 9.72 8.76
C GLY A 79 14.99 10.47 9.90
N HIS A 80 14.88 11.78 9.75
CA HIS A 80 14.15 12.59 10.70
C HIS A 80 12.63 12.40 10.54
N TYR A 81 11.96 12.08 11.64
CA TYR A 81 10.50 12.05 11.68
C TYR A 81 9.93 13.43 11.40
N VAL A 82 8.88 13.47 10.57
CA VAL A 82 8.06 14.67 10.37
C VAL A 82 6.60 14.37 10.68
N ASN A 83 5.94 15.33 11.30
CA ASN A 83 4.50 15.32 11.53
C ASN A 83 3.73 15.87 10.30
N ALA A 84 2.41 16.00 10.37
CA ALA A 84 1.61 16.45 9.24
C ALA A 84 1.86 17.90 8.82
N GLU A 85 2.06 18.80 9.79
CA GLU A 85 2.38 20.21 9.52
C GLU A 85 3.75 20.36 8.85
N GLN A 86 4.77 19.65 9.37
CA GLN A 86 6.12 19.63 8.82
C GLN A 86 6.16 18.98 7.43
N MET A 87 5.38 17.93 7.19
CA MET A 87 5.18 17.35 5.86
C MET A 87 4.64 18.39 4.90
N ASN A 88 3.58 19.11 5.30
CA ASN A 88 2.99 20.17 4.48
C ASN A 88 3.97 21.31 4.20
N GLU A 89 4.83 21.66 5.17
CA GLU A 89 5.86 22.67 4.99
C GLU A 89 6.94 22.22 3.99
N LEU A 90 7.45 20.99 4.14
CA LEU A 90 8.43 20.42 3.21
C LEU A 90 7.92 20.36 1.77
N LEU A 91 6.62 20.12 1.59
CA LEU A 91 5.95 20.07 0.28
C LEU A 91 5.84 21.44 -0.41
N LYS A 92 5.97 22.55 0.32
CA LYS A 92 5.99 23.91 -0.27
C LYS A 92 7.28 24.17 -1.04
N ASP A 93 8.39 23.58 -0.60
CA ASP A 93 9.67 23.66 -1.30
C ASP A 93 9.62 22.82 -2.59
N ASN A 94 9.99 23.42 -3.72
CA ASN A 94 10.03 22.74 -5.02
C ASN A 94 11.28 21.87 -5.19
N GLU A 95 12.30 22.07 -4.36
CA GLU A 95 13.53 21.26 -4.37
C GLU A 95 13.43 20.03 -3.47
N THR A 96 12.37 19.92 -2.66
CA THR A 96 12.11 18.72 -1.86
C THR A 96 11.65 17.58 -2.75
N LEU A 97 12.36 16.46 -2.68
CA LEU A 97 12.00 15.21 -3.35
C LEU A 97 11.08 14.40 -2.45
N VAL A 98 9.88 14.13 -2.94
CA VAL A 98 8.83 13.42 -2.21
C VAL A 98 8.76 12.01 -2.78
N ILE A 99 9.08 10.98 -2.00
CA ILE A 99 9.14 9.61 -2.51
C ILE A 99 8.03 8.77 -1.87
N ASP A 100 7.19 8.18 -2.73
CA ASP A 100 6.21 7.20 -2.29
C ASP A 100 6.87 5.82 -2.21
N MET A 101 7.07 5.31 -0.98
CA MET A 101 7.61 3.97 -0.73
C MET A 101 6.50 2.91 -0.70
N ARG A 102 5.39 3.16 -1.39
CA ARG A 102 4.31 2.20 -1.61
C ARG A 102 4.39 1.57 -3.00
N ASN A 103 3.63 0.51 -3.22
CA ASN A 103 3.56 -0.15 -4.52
C ASN A 103 2.70 0.66 -5.50
N HIS A 104 2.84 0.41 -6.81
CA HIS A 104 2.11 1.12 -7.87
C HIS A 104 0.60 1.21 -7.65
N TYR A 105 -0.04 0.10 -7.30
CA TYR A 105 -1.48 0.04 -7.07
C TYR A 105 -1.94 0.87 -5.85
N GLU A 106 -1.03 1.19 -4.93
CA GLU A 106 -1.31 2.08 -3.80
C GLU A 106 -1.14 3.56 -4.21
N PHE A 107 -0.14 3.85 -5.06
CA PHE A 107 0.12 5.17 -5.61
C PHE A 107 -1.00 5.62 -6.56
N GLU A 108 -1.47 4.73 -7.43
CA GLU A 108 -2.41 5.08 -8.51
C GLU A 108 -3.77 5.63 -8.02
N VAL A 109 -4.17 5.32 -6.78
CA VAL A 109 -5.46 5.75 -6.18
C VAL A 109 -5.35 6.95 -5.26
N GLY A 110 -4.16 7.31 -4.83
CA GLY A 110 -3.93 8.48 -4.01
C GLY A 110 -2.47 8.62 -3.66
N HIS A 111 -1.96 9.84 -3.62
CA HIS A 111 -0.57 10.14 -3.33
C HIS A 111 -0.44 11.59 -2.83
N PHE A 112 0.72 11.95 -2.29
CA PHE A 112 1.01 13.35 -2.00
C PHE A 112 1.26 14.15 -3.28
N ASP A 113 1.00 15.46 -3.24
CA ASP A 113 1.43 16.37 -4.29
C ASP A 113 2.93 16.21 -4.56
N LYS A 114 3.32 16.21 -5.85
CA LYS A 114 4.73 16.04 -6.30
C LYS A 114 5.38 14.68 -5.97
N ALA A 115 4.63 13.72 -5.44
CA ALA A 115 5.19 12.41 -5.09
C ALA A 115 5.75 11.68 -6.33
N ILE A 116 6.96 11.16 -6.16
CA ILE A 116 7.67 10.34 -7.12
C ILE A 116 7.32 8.88 -6.80
N GLU A 117 6.71 8.22 -7.77
CA GLU A 117 6.51 6.78 -7.73
C GLU A 117 7.82 6.05 -8.08
N ILE A 118 8.20 5.08 -7.25
CA ILE A 118 9.29 4.15 -7.60
C ILE A 118 8.67 2.93 -8.32
N PRO A 119 9.01 2.66 -9.59
CA PRO A 119 8.30 1.69 -10.44
C PRO A 119 8.71 0.24 -10.12
N SER A 120 8.44 -0.20 -8.90
CA SER A 120 8.77 -1.53 -8.38
C SER A 120 7.51 -2.33 -8.06
N ASP A 121 7.60 -3.65 -8.24
CA ASP A 121 6.56 -4.59 -7.81
C ASP A 121 6.71 -4.90 -6.30
N THR A 122 7.93 -4.96 -5.77
CA THR A 122 8.19 -5.32 -4.37
C THR A 122 8.98 -4.27 -3.61
N PHE A 123 8.79 -4.18 -2.30
CA PHE A 123 9.58 -3.29 -1.44
C PHE A 123 11.08 -3.61 -1.48
N ARG A 124 11.45 -4.89 -1.62
CA ARG A 124 12.84 -5.34 -1.79
C ARG A 124 13.51 -4.70 -3.00
N GLU A 125 12.83 -4.71 -4.15
CA GLU A 125 13.34 -4.11 -5.39
C GLU A 125 13.27 -2.58 -5.31
N GLN A 126 12.30 -2.04 -4.57
CA GLN A 126 12.05 -0.60 -4.47
C GLN A 126 13.19 0.16 -3.81
N LEU A 127 13.85 -0.42 -2.80
CA LEU A 127 14.94 0.23 -2.07
C LEU A 127 16.14 0.62 -2.94
N PRO A 128 16.81 -0.30 -3.66
CA PRO A 128 17.92 0.06 -4.54
C PRO A 128 17.47 0.96 -5.69
N MET A 129 16.26 0.78 -6.22
CA MET A 129 15.72 1.64 -7.26
C MET A 129 15.53 3.08 -6.79
N ALA A 130 15.05 3.29 -5.56
CA ALA A 130 14.91 4.63 -4.98
C ALA A 130 16.27 5.32 -4.85
N VAL A 131 17.30 4.60 -4.37
CA VAL A 131 18.67 5.11 -4.30
C VAL A 131 19.17 5.50 -5.70
N ASP A 132 19.05 4.60 -6.67
CA ASP A 132 19.53 4.82 -8.03
C ASP A 132 18.84 6.01 -8.72
N MET A 133 17.51 6.13 -8.58
CA MET A 133 16.74 7.23 -9.16
C MET A 133 17.09 8.58 -8.54
N MET A 134 17.55 8.61 -7.29
CA MET A 134 17.84 9.85 -6.57
C MET A 134 19.31 10.27 -6.63
N LYS A 135 20.19 9.47 -7.25
CA LYS A 135 21.62 9.81 -7.45
C LYS A 135 21.80 11.22 -8.02
N GLY A 136 22.76 11.97 -7.50
CA GLY A 136 23.00 13.38 -7.81
C GLY A 136 22.15 14.36 -7.01
N ASN A 137 21.23 13.88 -6.16
CA ASN A 137 20.41 14.71 -5.27
C ASN A 137 20.72 14.50 -3.79
N GLU A 138 21.93 14.04 -3.46
CA GLU A 138 22.35 13.66 -2.09
C GLU A 138 22.23 14.81 -1.08
N GLN A 139 22.27 16.05 -1.56
CA GLN A 139 22.17 17.27 -0.73
C GLN A 139 20.75 17.87 -0.66
N LYS A 140 19.81 17.37 -1.46
CA LYS A 140 18.41 17.82 -1.45
C LYS A 140 17.65 17.20 -0.28
N ASN A 141 16.55 17.85 0.11
CA ASN A 141 15.62 17.26 1.06
C ASN A 141 14.92 16.08 0.39
N ILE A 142 14.92 14.92 1.04
CA ILE A 142 14.18 13.73 0.63
C ILE A 142 13.19 13.39 1.73
N ILE A 143 11.89 13.50 1.43
CA ILE A 143 10.81 13.12 2.34
C ILE A 143 10.10 11.88 1.81
N MET A 144 9.99 10.86 2.65
CA MET A 144 9.38 9.60 2.28
C MET A 144 8.15 9.28 3.10
N TYR A 145 7.20 8.59 2.48
CA TYR A 145 6.00 8.14 3.18
C TYR A 145 5.55 6.77 2.69
N CYS A 146 4.73 6.13 3.52
CA CYS A 146 3.97 4.94 3.16
C CYS A 146 2.69 4.90 4.01
N THR A 147 1.90 3.84 3.92
CA THR A 147 0.61 3.71 4.61
C THR A 147 0.71 3.91 6.13
N GLY A 148 1.62 3.19 6.79
CA GLY A 148 1.73 3.15 8.27
C GLY A 148 3.12 3.46 8.84
N GLY A 149 4.07 3.84 8.00
CA GLY A 149 5.44 4.23 8.39
C GLY A 149 6.51 3.14 8.28
N ILE A 150 6.19 1.86 8.47
CA ILE A 150 7.19 0.78 8.60
C ILE A 150 8.16 0.64 7.40
N ARG A 151 7.69 0.85 6.15
CA ARG A 151 8.56 0.82 4.97
C ARG A 151 9.56 1.99 5.00
N CYS A 152 9.13 3.16 5.48
CA CYS A 152 9.97 4.35 5.55
C CYS A 152 10.97 4.32 6.71
N GLU A 153 10.70 3.56 7.78
CA GLU A 153 11.73 3.25 8.79
C GLU A 153 12.96 2.63 8.11
N LYS A 154 12.75 1.58 7.30
CA LYS A 154 13.85 0.91 6.58
C LYS A 154 14.39 1.74 5.42
N ALA A 155 13.51 2.36 4.63
CA ALA A 155 13.93 3.15 3.47
C ALA A 155 14.75 4.38 3.87
N SER A 156 14.38 5.07 4.96
CA SER A 156 15.13 6.24 5.42
C SER A 156 16.54 5.88 5.89
N ALA A 157 16.67 4.82 6.68
CA ALA A 157 17.98 4.28 7.05
C ALA A 157 18.78 3.87 5.81
N TYR A 158 18.14 3.23 4.83
CA TYR A 158 18.81 2.78 3.61
C TYR A 158 19.30 3.96 2.74
N MET A 159 18.52 5.02 2.61
CA MET A 159 18.94 6.24 1.92
C MET A 159 20.14 6.90 2.63
N LEU A 160 20.09 7.05 3.96
CA LEU A 160 21.22 7.60 4.73
C LEU A 160 22.49 6.75 4.56
N HIS A 161 22.35 5.41 4.60
CA HIS A 161 23.45 4.46 4.36
C HIS A 161 24.09 4.63 2.98
N ASN A 162 23.32 5.05 1.98
CA ASN A 162 23.79 5.30 0.61
C ASN A 162 24.24 6.75 0.35
N GLY A 163 24.46 7.55 1.40
CA GLY A 163 25.11 8.86 1.29
C GLY A 163 24.16 10.04 1.06
N PHE A 164 22.84 9.85 1.20
CA PHE A 164 21.89 10.96 1.24
C PHE A 164 21.90 11.62 2.61
N ASN A 165 21.97 12.96 2.65
CA ASN A 165 22.25 13.67 3.91
C ASN A 165 21.00 14.21 4.62
N LYS A 166 19.94 14.53 3.87
CA LYS A 166 18.72 15.19 4.39
C LYS A 166 17.50 14.34 4.15
N VAL A 167 17.43 13.23 4.87
CA VAL A 167 16.36 12.24 4.74
C VAL A 167 15.35 12.40 5.86
N PHE A 168 14.09 12.56 5.48
CA PHE A 168 12.93 12.70 6.34
C PHE A 168 11.92 11.60 6.05
N HIS A 169 11.07 11.29 7.02
CA HIS A 169 9.96 10.38 6.81
C HIS A 169 8.74 10.70 7.66
N LEU A 170 7.56 10.51 7.07
CA LEU A 170 6.29 10.81 7.70
C LEU A 170 6.01 9.86 8.87
N GLU A 171 5.96 10.40 10.09
CA GLU A 171 5.75 9.60 11.28
C GLU A 171 4.37 8.95 11.26
N GLY A 172 4.32 7.61 11.40
CA GLY A 172 3.06 6.86 11.36
C GLY A 172 2.40 6.78 9.97
N GLY A 173 3.03 7.34 8.93
CA GLY A 173 2.55 7.26 7.55
C GLY A 173 1.26 8.04 7.28
N ILE A 174 0.62 7.74 6.14
CA ILE A 174 -0.59 8.42 5.66
C ILE A 174 -1.73 8.34 6.68
N ILE A 175 -1.86 7.22 7.40
CA ILE A 175 -2.91 7.04 8.41
C ILE A 175 -2.79 8.10 9.52
N ASN A 176 -1.59 8.27 10.08
CA ASN A 176 -1.35 9.27 11.13
C ASN A 176 -1.45 10.70 10.59
N TYR A 177 -1.00 10.93 9.35
CA TYR A 177 -1.16 12.21 8.67
C TYR A 177 -2.63 12.62 8.56
N ALA A 178 -3.49 11.73 8.04
CA ALA A 178 -4.91 12.01 7.88
C ALA A 178 -5.60 12.35 9.21
N GLN A 179 -5.20 11.68 10.30
CA GLN A 179 -5.68 11.99 11.65
C GLN A 179 -5.26 13.38 12.11
N GLN A 180 -3.98 13.72 11.95
CA GLN A 180 -3.46 15.02 12.36
C GLN A 180 -4.08 16.16 11.55
N ILE A 181 -4.21 15.99 10.23
CA ILE A 181 -4.85 16.98 9.35
C ILE A 181 -6.28 17.28 9.84
N LYS A 182 -7.07 16.24 10.13
CA LYS A 182 -8.44 16.38 10.65
C LYS A 182 -8.48 17.02 12.04
N GLN A 183 -7.62 16.58 12.96
CA GLN A 183 -7.59 17.07 14.34
C GLN A 183 -7.15 18.53 14.43
N GLN A 184 -6.22 18.93 13.58
CA GLN A 184 -5.61 20.26 13.59
C GLN A 184 -6.26 21.23 12.59
N GLY A 185 -7.19 20.76 11.76
CA GLY A 185 -7.86 21.58 10.74
C GLY A 185 -6.91 22.06 9.64
N LEU A 186 -5.89 21.27 9.32
CA LEU A 186 -4.92 21.59 8.26
C LEU A 186 -5.49 21.24 6.88
N GLU A 187 -4.92 21.83 5.84
CA GLU A 187 -5.20 21.43 4.45
C GLU A 187 -4.45 20.12 4.13
N SER A 188 -5.13 19.14 3.54
CA SER A 188 -4.47 17.93 3.06
C SER A 188 -3.68 18.22 1.78
N ARG A 189 -2.43 17.76 1.75
CA ARG A 189 -1.58 17.68 0.56
C ARG A 189 -1.54 16.27 -0.04
N PHE A 190 -2.17 15.32 0.63
CA PHE A 190 -2.47 14.02 0.06
C PHE A 190 -3.80 14.11 -0.68
N ILE A 191 -3.85 13.64 -1.91
CA ILE A 191 -5.05 13.56 -2.73
C ILE A 191 -5.45 12.09 -2.94
N GLY A 192 -6.73 11.78 -2.85
CA GLY A 192 -7.27 10.47 -3.19
C GLY A 192 -7.43 9.49 -2.02
N LYS A 193 -7.26 8.20 -2.33
CA LYS A 193 -7.42 7.06 -1.42
C LYS A 193 -6.08 6.61 -0.86
N ASN A 194 -6.07 6.24 0.41
CA ASN A 194 -4.97 5.45 0.97
C ASN A 194 -5.33 3.96 0.87
N PHE A 195 -4.61 3.18 0.06
CA PHE A 195 -4.79 1.73 0.01
C PHE A 195 -4.43 1.07 1.35
N VAL A 196 -5.27 0.15 1.83
CA VAL A 196 -5.04 -0.62 3.07
C VAL A 196 -5.09 -2.12 2.82
N PHE A 197 -4.27 -2.87 3.57
CA PHE A 197 -3.99 -4.30 3.32
C PHE A 197 -4.99 -5.24 4.01
N ASP A 198 -6.26 -4.83 4.01
CA ASP A 198 -7.37 -5.55 4.61
C ASP A 198 -8.60 -5.51 3.70
N ASN A 199 -9.75 -6.00 4.16
CA ASN A 199 -10.93 -6.16 3.30
C ASN A 199 -11.48 -4.84 2.74
N ARG A 200 -11.15 -3.69 3.36
CA ARG A 200 -11.62 -2.37 2.93
C ARG A 200 -10.95 -1.94 1.62
N LEU A 201 -9.74 -2.42 1.34
CA LEU A 201 -8.90 -2.09 0.17
C LEU A 201 -8.57 -0.59 -0.04
N GLY A 202 -9.17 0.32 0.72
CA GLY A 202 -8.79 1.71 0.78
C GLY A 202 -9.55 2.47 1.85
N GLU A 203 -8.98 3.60 2.27
CA GLU A 203 -9.59 4.59 3.14
C GLU A 203 -9.58 5.93 2.40
N ARG A 204 -10.70 6.65 2.43
CA ARG A 204 -10.81 7.94 1.72
C ARG A 204 -10.09 9.02 2.54
N ILE A 205 -9.10 9.68 1.95
CA ILE A 205 -8.40 10.79 2.61
C ILE A 205 -8.96 12.14 2.15
N THR A 206 -9.18 12.31 0.84
CA THR A 206 -9.88 13.44 0.23
C THR A 206 -10.93 12.95 -0.76
N GLU A 207 -11.79 13.82 -1.28
CA GLU A 207 -12.83 13.43 -2.26
C GLU A 207 -12.29 13.21 -3.69
N ASP A 208 -11.01 13.47 -3.93
CA ASP A 208 -10.42 13.38 -5.25
C ASP A 208 -10.41 11.93 -5.78
N ILE A 209 -10.87 11.76 -7.02
CA ILE A 209 -10.76 10.50 -7.77
C ILE A 209 -9.70 10.70 -8.85
N ILE A 210 -8.47 10.29 -8.56
CA ILE A 210 -7.34 10.45 -9.47
C ILE A 210 -7.09 9.21 -10.35
N ALA A 211 -7.63 8.07 -9.94
CA ALA A 211 -7.51 6.81 -10.66
C ALA A 211 -8.58 6.64 -11.75
N LYS A 212 -8.40 5.61 -12.57
CA LYS A 212 -9.32 5.23 -13.63
C LYS A 212 -9.57 3.73 -13.58
N CYS A 213 -10.80 3.34 -13.87
CA CYS A 213 -11.16 1.96 -14.12
C CYS A 213 -10.22 1.36 -15.18
N HIS A 214 -9.55 0.26 -14.84
CA HIS A 214 -8.55 -0.33 -15.73
C HIS A 214 -9.15 -0.98 -16.98
N GLN A 215 -10.48 -1.20 -17.01
CA GLN A 215 -11.19 -1.77 -18.14
C GLN A 215 -11.75 -0.70 -19.10
N CYS A 216 -12.44 0.32 -18.58
CA CYS A 216 -13.11 1.34 -19.42
C CYS A 216 -12.47 2.74 -19.41
N GLY A 217 -11.48 2.97 -18.55
CA GLY A 217 -10.80 4.28 -18.43
C GLY A 217 -11.61 5.39 -17.75
N LYS A 218 -12.86 5.15 -17.33
CA LYS A 218 -13.65 6.13 -16.58
C LYS A 218 -13.06 6.38 -15.19
N PRO A 219 -13.17 7.60 -14.62
CA PRO A 219 -12.73 7.90 -13.26
C PRO A 219 -13.35 6.93 -12.25
N CYS A 220 -12.51 6.27 -11.47
CA CYS A 220 -12.87 5.30 -10.42
C CYS A 220 -11.59 4.91 -9.67
N ASP A 221 -11.67 4.71 -8.36
CA ASP A 221 -10.56 4.29 -7.49
C ASP A 221 -10.94 3.11 -6.59
N ASP A 222 -11.91 2.31 -7.03
CA ASP A 222 -12.36 1.12 -6.31
C ASP A 222 -11.51 -0.08 -6.74
N HIS A 223 -10.56 -0.44 -5.89
CA HIS A 223 -9.84 -1.70 -6.00
C HIS A 223 -10.76 -2.88 -5.71
N THR A 224 -10.58 -3.92 -6.50
CA THR A 224 -11.22 -5.22 -6.30
C THR A 224 -10.27 -6.34 -6.74
N ASN A 225 -10.55 -7.56 -6.28
CA ASN A 225 -9.88 -8.75 -6.77
C ASN A 225 -10.78 -9.45 -7.79
N CYS A 226 -10.20 -9.94 -8.88
CA CYS A 226 -10.94 -10.75 -9.85
C CYS A 226 -11.64 -11.92 -9.15
N HIS A 227 -12.96 -12.05 -9.38
CA HIS A 227 -13.78 -13.11 -8.79
C HIS A 227 -13.39 -14.54 -9.23
N ASN A 228 -12.63 -14.68 -10.30
CA ASN A 228 -12.03 -15.96 -10.64
C ASN A 228 -10.94 -16.32 -9.61
N ASN A 229 -11.21 -17.32 -8.75
CA ASN A 229 -10.22 -17.81 -7.76
C ASN A 229 -8.93 -18.37 -8.38
N GLY A 230 -8.88 -18.50 -9.71
CA GLY A 230 -7.69 -18.90 -10.46
C GLY A 230 -6.86 -17.72 -10.92
N CYS A 231 -7.33 -16.50 -10.73
CA CYS A 231 -6.71 -15.27 -11.20
C CYS A 231 -6.30 -14.40 -10.01
N HIS A 232 -7.25 -14.02 -9.15
CA HIS A 232 -7.00 -13.12 -8.01
C HIS A 232 -6.27 -11.81 -8.37
N LEU A 233 -6.37 -11.34 -9.62
CA LEU A 233 -5.79 -10.07 -10.04
C LEU A 233 -6.42 -8.93 -9.23
N LEU A 234 -5.60 -8.15 -8.53
CA LEU A 234 -5.99 -6.88 -7.92
C LEU A 234 -5.98 -5.77 -8.99
N PHE A 235 -7.10 -5.09 -9.18
CA PHE A 235 -7.28 -4.06 -10.21
C PHE A 235 -8.39 -3.07 -9.82
N ILE A 236 -8.53 -1.97 -10.56
CA ILE A 236 -9.57 -0.96 -10.35
C ILE A 236 -10.74 -1.20 -11.30
N GLN A 237 -11.94 -1.32 -10.75
CA GLN A 237 -13.15 -1.62 -11.53
C GLN A 237 -14.32 -0.73 -11.11
N CYS A 238 -14.88 0.02 -12.07
CA CYS A 238 -16.12 0.75 -11.82
C CYS A 238 -17.34 -0.18 -11.83
N ALA A 239 -18.42 0.24 -11.14
CA ALA A 239 -19.65 -0.54 -11.02
C ALA A 239 -20.24 -1.02 -12.36
N ALA A 240 -20.17 -0.19 -13.40
CA ALA A 240 -20.64 -0.57 -14.74
C ALA A 240 -19.82 -1.72 -15.34
N CYS A 241 -18.50 -1.70 -15.17
CA CYS A 241 -17.65 -2.80 -15.64
C CYS A 241 -17.82 -4.04 -14.76
N ALA A 242 -17.99 -3.87 -13.44
CA ALA A 242 -18.29 -4.99 -12.55
C ALA A 242 -19.57 -5.74 -12.99
N ALA A 243 -20.60 -5.03 -13.45
CA ALA A 243 -21.81 -5.65 -14.00
C ALA A 243 -21.60 -6.33 -15.37
N ILE A 244 -20.73 -5.79 -16.23
CA ILE A 244 -20.42 -6.39 -17.54
C ILE A 244 -19.55 -7.65 -17.39
N PHE A 245 -18.58 -7.63 -16.49
CA PHE A 245 -17.57 -8.67 -16.32
C PHE A 245 -17.85 -9.61 -15.12
N ASP A 246 -18.99 -9.50 -14.45
CA ASP A 246 -19.33 -10.23 -13.22
C ASP A 246 -18.24 -10.16 -12.13
N GLY A 247 -17.65 -8.96 -11.97
CA GLY A 247 -16.53 -8.72 -11.06
C GLY A 247 -15.20 -9.36 -11.46
N CYS A 248 -15.08 -9.81 -12.71
CA CYS A 248 -13.82 -10.34 -13.26
C CYS A 248 -13.01 -9.27 -13.97
N CYS A 249 -11.69 -9.51 -14.08
CA CYS A 249 -10.79 -8.62 -14.80
C CYS A 249 -10.88 -8.76 -16.32
N SER A 250 -11.45 -9.86 -16.82
CA SER A 250 -11.52 -10.20 -18.24
C SER A 250 -12.78 -10.99 -18.60
N ILE A 251 -13.09 -11.06 -19.90
CA ILE A 251 -14.08 -12.00 -20.44
C ILE A 251 -13.66 -13.44 -20.13
N ASP A 252 -12.41 -13.80 -20.36
CA ASP A 252 -11.91 -15.16 -20.07
C ASP A 252 -12.15 -15.56 -18.61
N CYS A 253 -11.91 -14.64 -17.67
CA CYS A 253 -12.19 -14.89 -16.25
C CYS A 253 -13.68 -14.97 -15.97
N LYS A 254 -14.50 -14.12 -16.61
CA LYS A 254 -15.97 -14.20 -16.54
C LYS A 254 -16.47 -15.56 -17.03
N GLU A 255 -16.03 -16.01 -18.19
CA GLU A 255 -16.41 -17.32 -18.74
C GLU A 255 -15.95 -18.45 -17.83
N THR A 256 -14.73 -18.34 -17.28
CA THR A 256 -14.20 -19.34 -16.35
C THR A 256 -15.07 -19.51 -15.11
N ILE A 257 -15.57 -18.43 -14.50
CA ILE A 257 -16.41 -18.54 -13.29
C ILE A 257 -17.78 -19.17 -13.56
N HIS A 258 -18.25 -19.15 -14.81
CA HIS A 258 -19.52 -19.77 -15.23
C HIS A 258 -19.38 -21.24 -15.65
N LEU A 259 -18.16 -21.78 -15.74
CA LEU A 259 -17.93 -23.21 -15.95
C LEU A 259 -18.31 -24.03 -14.70
N PRO A 260 -18.66 -25.33 -14.84
CA PRO A 260 -18.85 -26.22 -13.71
C PRO A 260 -17.65 -26.24 -12.76
N GLN A 261 -17.89 -26.33 -11.44
CA GLN A 261 -16.83 -26.21 -10.42
C GLN A 261 -15.66 -27.17 -10.64
N GLU A 262 -15.92 -28.39 -11.10
CA GLU A 262 -14.87 -29.37 -11.41
C GLU A 262 -13.96 -28.88 -12.54
N ARG A 263 -14.52 -28.28 -13.59
CA ARG A 263 -13.73 -27.70 -14.68
C ARG A 263 -12.91 -26.50 -14.22
N GLN A 264 -13.48 -25.65 -13.36
CA GLN A 264 -12.72 -24.56 -12.76
C GLN A 264 -11.54 -25.07 -11.92
N LYS A 265 -11.72 -26.15 -11.15
CA LYS A 265 -10.64 -26.78 -10.38
C LYS A 265 -9.55 -27.34 -11.30
N GLU A 266 -9.93 -27.97 -12.40
CA GLU A 266 -8.98 -28.45 -13.42
C GLU A 266 -8.15 -27.31 -14.03
N ILE A 267 -8.79 -26.20 -14.41
CA ILE A 267 -8.10 -25.03 -14.99
C ILE A 267 -7.09 -24.43 -14.00
N ARG A 268 -7.43 -24.44 -12.70
CA ARG A 268 -6.56 -23.91 -11.64
C ARG A 268 -5.44 -24.87 -11.23
N LYS A 269 -5.56 -26.15 -11.58
CA LYS A 269 -4.60 -27.18 -11.16
C LYS A 269 -3.27 -26.98 -11.88
N GLY A 270 -2.20 -26.73 -11.11
CA GLY A 270 -0.86 -26.52 -11.64
C GLY A 270 -0.57 -25.10 -12.14
N ALA A 271 -1.51 -24.16 -12.01
CA ALA A 271 -1.25 -22.75 -12.26
C ALA A 271 -0.52 -22.13 -11.06
N GLU A 272 0.77 -21.83 -11.23
CA GLU A 272 1.53 -21.02 -10.27
C GLU A 272 1.31 -19.54 -10.58
N ASN A 273 0.35 -18.93 -9.88
CA ASN A 273 0.16 -17.49 -9.96
C ASN A 273 1.23 -16.80 -9.11
N GLY A 274 2.07 -15.98 -9.76
CA GLY A 274 2.96 -15.05 -9.08
C GLY A 274 2.17 -13.89 -8.42
N MET A 275 2.78 -12.71 -8.29
CA MET A 275 2.04 -11.54 -7.83
C MET A 275 0.98 -11.11 -8.85
N MET A 276 -0.29 -11.26 -8.47
CA MET A 276 -1.45 -10.95 -9.32
C MET A 276 -1.96 -9.54 -9.05
N ILE A 277 -1.18 -8.55 -9.52
CA ILE A 277 -1.52 -7.14 -9.41
C ILE A 277 -1.52 -6.51 -10.80
N PHE A 278 -2.48 -5.65 -11.08
CA PHE A 278 -2.50 -4.94 -12.36
C PHE A 278 -1.26 -4.05 -12.50
N ASN A 279 -0.63 -4.09 -13.67
CA ASN A 279 0.50 -3.24 -14.02
C ASN A 279 0.33 -2.84 -15.48
N LYS A 280 0.25 -1.53 -15.77
CA LYS A 280 -0.02 -1.03 -17.14
C LYS A 280 1.01 -1.51 -18.18
N SER A 281 2.25 -1.76 -17.76
CA SER A 281 3.34 -2.25 -18.62
C SER A 281 3.27 -3.76 -18.89
N LYS A 282 2.63 -4.53 -18.00
CA LYS A 282 2.45 -5.98 -18.14
C LYS A 282 1.02 -6.21 -18.63
N VAL A 283 0.83 -6.66 -19.88
CA VAL A 283 -0.50 -6.90 -20.50
C VAL A 283 -1.28 -8.00 -19.75
N ARG A 284 -1.87 -7.65 -18.60
CA ARG A 284 -2.59 -8.55 -17.67
C ARG A 284 -4.11 -8.43 -17.78
N LEU A 285 -4.62 -7.42 -18.48
CA LEU A 285 -6.03 -7.30 -18.86
C LEU A 285 -6.17 -7.66 -20.34
N ARG A 286 -7.07 -8.60 -20.64
CA ARG A 286 -7.44 -9.03 -21.99
C ARG A 286 -8.90 -9.50 -22.01
N PRO A 287 -9.70 -9.21 -23.04
CA PRO A 287 -9.55 -8.08 -23.95
C PRO A 287 -9.81 -6.76 -23.21
N ARG A 288 -9.24 -5.66 -23.70
CA ARG A 288 -9.59 -4.31 -23.24
C ARG A 288 -10.96 -3.92 -23.83
N LEU A 289 -11.76 -3.09 -23.15
CA LEU A 289 -13.12 -2.76 -23.64
C LEU A 289 -13.12 -2.05 -25.00
N ASP A 290 -12.04 -1.34 -25.35
CA ASP A 290 -11.80 -0.76 -26.68
C ASP A 290 -11.55 -1.82 -27.76
N GLU A 291 -11.04 -2.99 -27.39
CA GLU A 291 -10.89 -4.15 -28.29
C GLU A 291 -12.24 -4.85 -28.54
N MET A 292 -13.18 -4.76 -27.59
CA MET A 292 -14.54 -5.33 -27.72
C MET A 292 -15.47 -4.51 -28.65
N GLY A 293 -15.11 -3.26 -28.97
CA GLY A 293 -15.89 -2.37 -29.84
C GLY A 293 -15.62 -2.51 -31.34
N ASN A 294 -14.62 -3.30 -31.73
CA ASN A 294 -14.18 -3.46 -33.12
C ASN A 294 -14.59 -4.81 -33.77
N GLU A 295 -15.29 -5.69 -33.06
CA GLU A 295 -15.82 -6.95 -33.64
C GLU A 295 -17.19 -6.78 -34.33
N GLY A 296 -17.55 -5.55 -34.72
CA GLY A 296 -18.87 -5.24 -35.27
C GLY A 296 -18.90 -4.05 -36.22
N LYS A 297 -17.95 -3.94 -37.15
CA LYS A 297 -18.06 -3.13 -38.37
C LYS A 297 -17.47 -3.86 -39.57
#